data_AF-A0A7R9W6V9-F1
#
_entry.id   AF-A0A7R9W6V9-F1
#
_cell.length_a   1.000
_cell.length_b   1.000
_cell.length_c   1.000
_cell.angle_alpha   90.00
_cell.angle_beta   90.00
_cell.angle_gamma   90.00
#
_symmetry.space_group_name_H-M   'P 1'
#
loop_
_entity.id
_entity.type
_entity.pdbx_description
1 polymer ?
#
loop_
_entity_poly.entity_id
_entity_poly.type
_entity_poly.pdbx_seq_one_letter_code
_entity_poly.pdbx_strand_id
1 'polypeptide(L)'
;APTVLESGDGGRAVTVSLLDANHCPGAVMFLFEVGSENSRRRILHVGDFRWDRPSMLQPSSSPLREFATLRSRLDELYLDTTYCDEEYAGVPTQAEAIAAAVAAAEKEV
;
A
#
# COMPACT_ATOMS: atom_id res chain seq x y z
N ALA A 1 6.52 1.34 -13.71
CA ALA A 1 5.47 1.23 -14.75
C ALA A 1 4.67 -0.04 -14.46
N PRO A 2 3.35 -0.08 -14.71
CA PRO A 2 2.56 -1.30 -14.55
C PRO A 2 3.10 -2.43 -15.44
N THR A 3 3.05 -3.66 -14.93
CA THR A 3 3.34 -4.86 -15.70
C THR A 3 2.01 -5.46 -16.17
N VAL A 4 1.84 -5.59 -17.47
CA VAL A 4 0.68 -6.28 -18.04
C VAL A 4 1.03 -7.76 -18.19
N LEU A 5 0.22 -8.61 -17.58
CA LEU A 5 0.28 -10.06 -17.69
C LEU A 5 -0.93 -10.53 -18.49
N GLU A 6 -0.67 -11.26 -19.57
CA GLU A 6 -1.71 -11.92 -20.35
C GLU A 6 -1.83 -13.37 -19.89
N SER A 7 -3.07 -13.84 -19.70
CA SER A 7 -3.33 -15.25 -19.43
C SER A 7 -3.10 -16.07 -20.72
N GLY A 8 -2.25 -17.09 -20.66
CA GLY A 8 -1.85 -17.89 -21.82
C GLY A 8 -2.95 -18.75 -22.47
N ASP A 9 -4.17 -18.75 -21.92
CA ASP A 9 -5.33 -19.52 -22.38
C ASP A 9 -6.40 -18.67 -23.10
N GLY A 10 -6.09 -17.42 -23.46
CA GLY A 10 -7.10 -16.47 -23.98
C GLY A 10 -7.92 -15.80 -22.88
N GLY A 11 -7.50 -15.93 -21.62
CA GLY A 11 -8.13 -15.33 -20.45
C GLY A 11 -7.98 -13.80 -20.35
N ARG A 12 -8.71 -13.23 -19.37
CA ARG A 12 -8.80 -11.79 -19.11
C ARG A 12 -7.41 -11.18 -18.87
N ALA A 13 -7.11 -10.05 -19.51
CA ALA A 13 -5.89 -9.29 -19.24
C ALA A 13 -5.83 -8.89 -17.75
N VAL A 14 -4.63 -9.00 -17.17
CA VAL A 14 -4.33 -8.59 -15.81
C VAL A 14 -3.24 -7.53 -15.84
N THR A 15 -3.56 -6.31 -15.41
CA THR A 15 -2.55 -5.30 -15.16
C THR A 15 -2.16 -5.35 -13.68
N VAL A 16 -0.87 -5.46 -13.41
CA VAL A 16 -0.30 -5.43 -12.06
C VAL A 16 0.50 -4.15 -11.89
N SER A 17 0.11 -3.33 -10.92
CA SER A 17 0.87 -2.15 -10.52
C SER A 17 1.46 -2.37 -9.13
N LEU A 18 2.76 -2.15 -9.00
CA LEU A 18 3.44 -2.16 -7.71
C LEU A 18 3.35 -0.76 -7.09
N LEU A 19 2.91 -0.68 -5.84
CA LEU A 19 2.84 0.53 -5.05
C LEU A 19 3.76 0.37 -3.84
N ASP A 20 4.37 1.44 -3.35
CA ASP A 20 5.22 1.38 -2.16
C ASP A 20 4.40 0.97 -0.92
N ALA A 21 4.82 -0.07 -0.20
CA ALA A 21 4.17 -0.53 1.03
C ALA A 21 4.67 0.16 2.30
N ASN A 22 5.76 0.94 2.21
CA ASN A 22 6.35 1.68 3.33
C ASN A 22 6.66 0.78 4.56
N HIS A 23 6.99 -0.50 4.32
CA HIS A 23 7.28 -1.48 5.36
C HIS A 23 8.79 -1.73 5.52
N CYS A 24 9.48 -2.05 4.42
CA CYS A 24 10.93 -2.25 4.38
C CYS A 24 11.47 -2.03 2.95
N PRO A 25 12.79 -1.98 2.75
CA PRO A 25 13.37 -1.85 1.40
C PRO A 25 12.85 -2.93 0.44
N GLY A 26 12.20 -2.51 -0.64
CA GLY A 26 11.64 -3.41 -1.65
C GLY A 26 10.23 -3.93 -1.34
N ALA A 27 9.62 -3.58 -0.20
CA ALA A 27 8.24 -3.94 0.10
C ALA A 27 7.26 -3.20 -0.84
N VAL A 28 6.31 -3.96 -1.40
CA VAL A 28 5.33 -3.44 -2.35
C VAL A 28 3.93 -3.95 -2.06
N MET A 29 2.93 -3.12 -2.31
CA MET A 29 1.55 -3.53 -2.48
C MET A 29 1.31 -3.87 -3.95
N PHE A 30 0.48 -4.88 -4.21
CA PHE A 30 0.08 -5.27 -5.55
C PHE A 30 -1.34 -4.79 -5.83
N LEU A 31 -1.50 -3.90 -6.80
CA LEU A 31 -2.79 -3.55 -7.38
C LEU A 31 -3.02 -4.38 -8.64
N PHE A 32 -3.99 -5.29 -8.58
CA PHE A 32 -4.44 -6.08 -9.71
C PHE A 32 -5.69 -5.44 -10.33
N GLU A 33 -5.61 -5.19 -11.63
CA GLU A 33 -6.74 -4.78 -12.47
C GLU A 33 -7.03 -5.88 -13.48
N VAL A 34 -8.11 -6.62 -13.24
CA VAL A 34 -8.47 -7.83 -14.02
C VAL A 34 -9.68 -7.53 -14.89
N GLY A 35 -9.59 -7.84 -16.19
CA GLY A 35 -10.71 -7.70 -17.13
C GLY A 35 -10.54 -6.53 -18.11
N SER A 36 -11.61 -6.26 -18.87
CA SER A 36 -11.63 -5.19 -19.87
C SER A 36 -12.00 -3.84 -19.24
N GLU A 37 -11.87 -2.77 -20.01
CA GLU A 37 -12.24 -1.41 -19.58
C GLU A 37 -13.69 -1.31 -19.05
N ASN A 38 -14.61 -2.08 -19.63
CA ASN A 38 -16.03 -2.08 -19.26
C ASN A 38 -16.38 -3.03 -18.09
N SER A 39 -15.45 -3.91 -17.69
CA SER A 39 -15.66 -4.89 -16.61
C SER A 39 -14.33 -5.16 -15.90
N ARG A 40 -13.78 -4.10 -15.30
CA ARG A 40 -12.52 -4.15 -14.57
C ARG A 40 -12.76 -4.36 -13.08
N ARG A 41 -12.25 -5.46 -12.54
CA ARG A 41 -12.18 -5.73 -11.10
C ARG A 41 -10.85 -5.22 -10.56
N ARG A 42 -10.87 -4.47 -9.46
CA ARG A 42 -9.69 -3.90 -8.80
C ARG A 42 -9.47 -4.53 -7.43
N ILE A 43 -8.35 -5.24 -7.29
CA ILE A 43 -7.96 -5.96 -6.07
C ILE A 43 -6.65 -5.36 -5.57
N LEU A 44 -6.61 -4.90 -4.32
CA LEU A 44 -5.37 -4.43 -3.69
C LEU A 44 -4.92 -5.44 -2.64
N HIS A 45 -3.70 -5.94 -2.78
CA HIS A 45 -3.03 -6.73 -1.75
C HIS A 45 -1.89 -5.92 -1.16
N VAL A 46 -2.00 -5.55 0.10
CA VAL A 46 -1.02 -4.61 0.69
C VAL A 46 0.29 -5.28 1.12
N GLY A 47 0.30 -6.61 1.26
CA GLY A 47 1.45 -7.30 1.85
C GLY A 47 1.58 -6.93 3.33
N ASP A 48 2.79 -6.92 3.87
CA ASP A 48 3.06 -6.21 5.12
C ASP A 48 3.26 -4.73 4.77
N PHE A 49 2.50 -3.84 5.40
CA PHE A 49 2.54 -2.40 5.06
C PHE A 49 2.47 -1.53 6.31
N ARG A 50 2.98 -0.31 6.22
CA ARG A 50 2.77 0.70 7.26
C ARG A 50 2.12 1.93 6.66
N TRP A 51 0.85 2.15 6.96
CA TRP A 51 0.15 3.33 6.46
C TRP A 51 0.76 4.63 6.99
N ASP A 52 1.06 5.56 6.08
CA ASP A 52 1.42 6.94 6.40
C ASP A 52 0.79 7.88 5.38
N ARG A 53 -0.22 8.65 5.79
CA ARG A 53 -1.00 9.51 4.89
C ARG A 53 -0.13 10.53 4.14
N PRO A 54 0.78 11.28 4.79
CA PRO A 54 1.65 12.22 4.09
C PRO A 54 2.47 11.57 2.98
N SER A 55 3.24 10.53 3.28
CA SER A 55 4.11 9.88 2.28
C SER A 55 3.32 9.15 1.19
N MET A 56 2.20 8.52 1.55
CA MET A 56 1.47 7.65 0.61
C MET A 56 0.38 8.37 -0.20
N LEU A 57 -0.14 9.53 0.24
CA LEU A 57 -1.22 10.25 -0.47
C LEU A 57 -0.89 11.68 -0.91
N GLN A 58 0.09 12.38 -0.31
CA GLN A 58 0.39 13.76 -0.73
C GLN A 58 1.04 13.87 -2.11
N PRO A 59 1.96 12.97 -2.52
CA PRO A 59 2.49 13.00 -3.88
C PRO A 59 1.34 12.98 -4.88
N SER A 60 1.29 13.99 -5.75
CA SER A 60 0.19 14.14 -6.72
C SER A 60 0.09 12.93 -7.66
N SER A 61 1.22 12.23 -7.86
CA SER A 61 1.39 11.01 -8.64
C SER A 61 0.97 9.72 -7.91
N SER A 62 0.59 9.76 -6.63
CA SER A 62 0.21 8.54 -5.90
C SER A 62 -1.05 7.90 -6.49
N PRO A 63 -0.99 6.65 -6.98
CA PRO A 63 -2.16 5.93 -7.50
C PRO A 63 -3.23 5.70 -6.42
N LEU A 64 -2.83 5.67 -5.15
CA LEU A 64 -3.74 5.50 -4.01
C LEU A 64 -4.73 6.66 -3.87
N ARG A 65 -4.41 7.85 -4.40
CA ARG A 65 -5.31 9.02 -4.34
C ARG A 65 -6.63 8.75 -5.02
N GLU A 66 -6.67 8.00 -6.13
CA GLU A 66 -7.93 7.72 -6.82
C GLU A 66 -8.90 6.93 -5.94
N PHE A 67 -8.38 5.98 -5.18
CA PHE A 67 -9.15 5.17 -4.24
C PHE A 67 -9.50 5.98 -2.98
N ALA A 68 -8.55 6.74 -2.43
CA ALA A 68 -8.76 7.55 -1.24
C ALA A 68 -9.77 8.70 -1.45
N THR A 69 -9.87 9.24 -2.67
CA THR A 69 -10.87 10.26 -3.03
C THR A 69 -12.13 9.67 -3.67
N LEU A 70 -12.31 8.33 -3.62
CA LEU A 70 -13.47 7.63 -4.18
C LEU A 70 -13.71 7.89 -5.68
N ARG A 71 -12.68 8.29 -6.44
CA ARG A 71 -12.74 8.42 -7.90
C ARG A 71 -12.67 7.06 -8.59
N SER A 72 -12.05 6.09 -7.92
CA SER A 72 -11.96 4.68 -8.33
C SER A 72 -12.37 3.80 -7.14
N ARG A 73 -13.03 2.66 -7.42
CA ARG A 73 -13.49 1.72 -6.39
C ARG A 73 -12.51 0.55 -6.21
N LEU A 74 -12.17 0.29 -4.94
CA LEU A 74 -11.78 -1.01 -4.33
C LEU A 74 -12.87 -2.07 -4.49
N ASP A 75 -12.70 -3.12 -5.31
CA ASP A 75 -13.62 -4.27 -5.26
C ASP A 75 -13.23 -5.25 -4.15
N GLU A 76 -11.93 -5.38 -3.87
CA GLU A 76 -11.40 -6.28 -2.85
C GLU A 76 -10.09 -5.74 -2.28
N LEU A 77 -9.89 -5.97 -0.98
CA LEU A 77 -8.71 -5.55 -0.23
C LEU A 77 -8.23 -6.73 0.62
N TYR A 78 -7.02 -7.19 0.35
CA TYR A 78 -6.26 -8.06 1.25
C TYR A 78 -5.39 -7.15 2.11
N LEU A 79 -5.81 -7.00 3.37
CA LEU A 79 -5.27 -6.05 4.33
C LEU A 79 -4.28 -6.74 5.28
N ASP A 80 -3.18 -6.05 5.60
CA ASP A 80 -2.32 -6.39 6.73
C ASP A 80 -3.07 -6.11 8.04
N THR A 81 -3.33 -7.17 8.80
CA THR A 81 -4.06 -7.09 10.07
C THR A 81 -3.16 -7.25 11.29
N THR A 82 -1.83 -7.12 11.15
CA THR A 82 -0.86 -7.34 12.23
C THR A 82 -1.21 -6.57 13.52
N TYR A 83 -1.65 -5.32 13.38
CA TYR A 83 -2.05 -4.45 14.49
C TYR A 83 -3.51 -4.00 14.41
N CYS A 84 -4.39 -4.81 13.82
CA CYS A 84 -5.81 -4.48 13.65
C CYS A 84 -6.63 -4.71 14.95
N ASP A 85 -6.15 -4.15 16.06
CA ASP A 85 -6.80 -4.16 17.37
C ASP A 85 -6.65 -2.77 18.04
N GLU A 86 -7.65 -2.36 18.82
CA GLU A 86 -7.66 -1.07 19.52
C GLU A 86 -6.52 -0.93 20.54
N GLU A 87 -5.99 -2.05 21.07
CA GLU A 87 -4.85 -2.03 21.99
C GLU A 87 -3.59 -1.40 21.35
N TYR A 88 -3.48 -1.43 20.02
CA TYR A 88 -2.36 -0.86 19.26
C TYR A 88 -2.63 0.56 18.75
N ALA A 89 -3.75 1.21 19.11
CA ALA A 89 -4.07 2.55 18.63
C ALA A 89 -3.04 3.62 19.07
N GLY A 90 -2.30 3.36 20.16
CA GLY A 90 -1.28 4.25 20.70
C GLY A 90 0.14 4.03 20.16
N VAL A 91 0.33 3.19 19.13
CA VAL A 91 1.67 2.96 18.54
C VAL A 91 2.20 4.28 17.95
N PRO A 92 3.46 4.67 18.25
CA PRO A 92 4.02 5.92 17.77
C PRO A 92 4.16 5.96 16.25
N THR A 93 4.16 7.17 15.70
CA THR A 93 4.49 7.40 14.29
C THR A 93 5.93 6.98 13.98
N GLN A 94 6.24 6.85 12.69
CA GLN A 94 7.61 6.55 12.24
C GLN A 94 8.61 7.61 12.75
N ALA A 95 8.24 8.89 12.64
CA ALA A 95 9.09 10.00 13.05
C ALA A 95 9.34 10.01 14.57
N GLU A 96 8.32 9.76 15.39
CA GLU A 96 8.46 9.69 16.85
C GLU A 96 9.34 8.52 17.28
N ALA A 97 9.16 7.34 16.67
CA ALA A 97 9.99 6.17 16.97
C ALA A 97 11.47 6.40 16.61
N ILE A 98 11.74 7.02 15.46
CA ILE A 98 13.11 7.38 15.04
C ILE A 98 13.72 8.40 16.02
N ALA A 99 12.98 9.47 16.35
CA ALA A 99 13.47 10.49 17.28
C ALA A 99 13.77 9.92 18.67
N ALA A 100 12.91 9.03 19.18
CA ALA A 100 13.13 8.35 20.45
C ALA A 100 14.38 7.45 20.42
N ALA A 101 14.60 6.73 19.32
CA ALA A 101 15.79 5.88 19.16
C ALA A 101 17.08 6.72 19.13
N VAL A 102 17.08 7.86 18.43
CA VAL A 102 18.22 8.80 18.40
C VAL A 102 18.49 9.35 19.81
N ALA A 103 17.46 9.86 20.50
CA ALA A 103 17.61 10.42 21.84
C ALA A 103 18.05 9.37 22.88
N ALA A 104 17.70 8.09 22.70
CA ALA A 104 18.19 7.00 23.54
C ALA A 104 19.68 6.73 23.27
N ALA A 105 20.09 6.65 22.00
CA ALA A 105 21.48 6.42 21.61
C ALA A 105 22.41 7.54 22.09
N GLU A 106 21.97 8.81 22.03
CA GLU A 106 22.75 9.97 22.48
C GLU A 106 23.02 9.98 23.99
N LYS A 107 22.20 9.30 24.81
CA LYS A 107 22.41 9.22 26.27
C LYS A 107 23.45 8.17 26.68
N GLU A 108 23.77 7.25 25.79
CA GLU A 108 24.72 6.16 26.01
C GLU A 108 26.15 6.54 25.57
N VAL A 109 26.34 7.75 25.04
CA VAL A 109 27.63 8.33 24.62
C VAL A 109 28.04 9.43 25.59
#